data_AF-A0A5M6IF85-F1
#
_entry.id   AF-A0A5M6IF85-F1
#
_cell.length_a   1.000
_cell.length_b   1.000
_cell.length_c   1.000
_cell.angle_alpha   90.00
_cell.angle_beta   90.00
_cell.angle_gamma   90.00
#
_symmetry.space_group_name_H-M   'P 1'
#
loop_
_entity.id
_entity.type
_entity.pdbx_description
1 polymer ?
#
loop_
_entity_poly.entity_id
_entity_poly.type
_entity_poly.pdbx_seq_one_letter_code
_entity_poly.pdbx_strand_id
1 'polypeptide(L)'
;MTDAPNDQIATLLTHLARDVQRMGDAHARQSEAILGALDDLAASIMALKAIAAAQQAVTPADPARVRVWLENTLTEDPEAVERSWVLAKALLSPEV
;
A
#
# COMPACT_ATOMS: atom_id res chain seq x y z
N MET A 1 -45.96 9.14 36.36
CA MET A 1 -45.55 7.73 36.32
C MET A 1 -44.38 7.66 35.35
N THR A 2 -43.22 7.33 35.90
CA THR A 2 -41.87 7.13 35.32
C THR A 2 -41.67 7.27 33.80
N ASP A 3 -41.27 8.46 33.35
CA ASP A 3 -40.55 8.70 32.07
C ASP A 3 -39.03 8.42 32.19
N ALA A 4 -38.51 8.27 33.41
CA ALA A 4 -37.09 8.06 33.66
C ALA A 4 -36.43 6.89 32.86
N PRO A 5 -37.09 5.73 32.66
CA PRO A 5 -36.52 4.66 31.83
C PRO A 5 -36.44 5.04 30.34
N ASN A 6 -37.43 5.77 29.82
CA ASN A 6 -37.45 6.22 28.42
C ASN A 6 -36.41 7.32 28.18
N ASP A 7 -36.23 8.24 29.13
CA ASP A 7 -35.18 9.27 29.09
C ASP A 7 -33.78 8.65 29.14
N GLN A 8 -33.60 7.58 29.91
CA GLN A 8 -32.34 6.82 29.94
C GLN A 8 -32.09 6.10 28.61
N ILE A 9 -33.10 5.49 28.00
CA ILE A 9 -32.98 4.86 26.68
C ILE A 9 -32.65 5.91 25.61
N ALA A 10 -33.31 7.07 25.62
CA ALA A 10 -33.03 8.16 24.68
C ALA A 10 -31.59 8.70 24.83
N THR A 11 -31.10 8.80 26.06
CA THR A 11 -29.71 9.20 26.35
C THR A 11 -28.71 8.17 25.82
N LEU A 12 -28.96 6.88 26.04
CA LEU A 12 -28.11 5.79 25.55
C LEU A 12 -28.07 5.73 24.02
N LEU A 13 -29.21 5.91 23.35
CA LEU A 13 -29.26 5.97 21.88
C LEU A 13 -28.52 7.18 21.32
N THR A 14 -28.60 8.33 22.00
CA THR A 14 -27.86 9.53 21.63
C THR A 14 -26.35 9.32 21.76
N HIS A 15 -25.90 8.64 22.83
CA HIS A 15 -24.50 8.29 23.01
C HIS A 15 -24.04 7.29 21.96
N LEU A 16 -24.82 6.25 21.69
CA LEU A 16 -24.53 5.27 20.64
C LEU A 16 -24.41 5.93 19.26
N ALA A 17 -25.33 6.82 18.90
CA ALA A 17 -25.27 7.55 17.64
C ALA A 17 -24.00 8.40 17.54
N ARG A 18 -23.63 9.09 18.62
CA ARG A 18 -22.39 9.88 18.69
C ARG A 18 -21.14 9.02 18.57
N ASP A 19 -21.13 7.85 19.20
CA ASP A 19 -20.01 6.92 19.15
C ASP A 19 -19.87 6.27 17.77
N VAL A 20 -20.99 5.90 17.13
CA VAL A 20 -21.01 5.43 15.73
C VAL A 20 -20.47 6.52 14.80
N GLN A 21 -20.87 7.77 14.98
CA GLN A 21 -20.37 8.89 14.17
C GLN A 21 -18.86 9.09 14.37
N ARG A 22 -18.37 9.08 15.62
CA ARG A 22 -16.94 9.19 15.92
C ARG A 22 -16.13 8.05 15.33
N MET A 23 -16.66 6.83 15.34
CA MET A 23 -16.03 5.67 14.70
C MET A 23 -15.97 5.85 13.18
N GLY A 24 -17.05 6.33 12.56
CA GLY A 24 -17.08 6.65 11.13
C GLY A 24 -16.01 7.67 10.75
N ASP A 25 -15.91 8.77 11.49
CA ASP A 25 -14.91 9.82 11.26
C ASP A 25 -13.48 9.30 11.47
N ALA A 26 -13.27 8.41 12.44
CA ALA A 26 -11.96 7.81 12.68
C ALA A 26 -11.54 6.91 11.51
N HIS A 27 -12.46 6.09 10.98
CA HIS A 27 -12.22 5.26 9.81
C HIS A 27 -11.99 6.07 8.53
N ALA A 28 -12.70 7.18 8.36
CA ALA A 28 -12.49 8.10 7.24
C ALA A 28 -11.07 8.68 7.27
N ARG A 29 -10.64 9.22 8.41
CA ARG A 29 -9.27 9.74 8.59
C ARG A 29 -8.20 8.67 8.41
N GLN A 30 -8.44 7.46 8.90
CA GLN A 30 -7.52 6.34 8.71
C GLN A 30 -7.40 5.97 7.22
N SER A 31 -8.53 5.95 6.50
CA SER A 31 -8.54 5.69 5.06
C SER A 31 -7.78 6.78 4.29
N GLU A 32 -8.00 8.06 4.62
CA GLU A 32 -7.25 9.17 4.03
C GLU A 32 -5.74 9.06 4.27
N ALA A 33 -5.33 8.73 5.50
CA ALA A 33 -3.93 8.53 5.84
C ALA A 33 -3.30 7.35 5.05
N ILE A 34 -4.03 6.25 4.89
CA ILE A 34 -3.58 5.11 4.08
C ILE A 34 -3.44 5.50 2.62
N LEU A 35 -4.42 6.21 2.05
CA LEU A 35 -4.36 6.68 0.67
C LEU A 35 -3.19 7.64 0.45
N GLY A 36 -2.96 8.58 1.36
CA GLY A 36 -1.79 9.46 1.32
C GLY A 36 -0.47 8.70 1.37
N ALA A 37 -0.36 7.68 2.25
CA ALA A 37 0.83 6.83 2.30
C ALA A 37 1.03 6.00 1.03
N LEU A 38 -0.05 5.58 0.37
CA LEU A 38 0.02 4.89 -0.92
C LEU A 38 0.50 5.82 -2.04
N ASP A 39 0.07 7.09 -2.04
CA ASP A 39 0.55 8.11 -2.97
C ASP A 39 2.04 8.38 -2.78
N ASP A 40 2.51 8.54 -1.54
CA ASP A 40 3.93 8.72 -1.21
C ASP A 40 4.77 7.49 -1.63
N LEU A 41 4.24 6.28 -1.44
CA LEU A 41 4.88 5.04 -1.89
C LEU A 41 4.96 4.99 -3.42
N ALA A 42 3.89 5.37 -4.12
CA ALA A 42 3.87 5.43 -5.58
C ALA A 42 4.90 6.43 -6.12
N ALA A 43 4.98 7.62 -5.53
CA ALA A 43 5.99 8.62 -5.87
C ALA A 43 7.42 8.11 -5.66
N SER A 44 7.66 7.43 -4.54
CA SER A 44 8.96 6.82 -4.21
C SER A 44 9.36 5.73 -5.22
N ILE A 45 8.41 4.86 -5.61
CA ILE A 45 8.63 3.83 -6.62
C ILE A 45 8.96 4.46 -7.98
N MET A 46 8.26 5.54 -8.38
CA MET A 46 8.55 6.23 -9.63
C MET A 46 9.93 6.87 -9.64
N ALA A 47 10.36 7.49 -8.53
CA ALA A 47 11.70 8.03 -8.39
C ALA A 47 12.77 6.94 -8.53
N LEU A 48 12.58 5.79 -7.88
CA LEU A 48 13.49 4.64 -7.99
C LEU A 48 13.54 4.09 -9.42
N LYS A 49 12.40 3.98 -10.11
CA LYS A 49 12.34 3.56 -11.51
C LYS A 49 13.12 4.52 -12.42
N ALA A 50 12.99 5.82 -12.22
CA ALA A 50 13.72 6.81 -13.01
C ALA A 50 15.23 6.68 -12.82
N ILE A 51 15.69 6.52 -11.57
CA ILE A 51 17.11 6.29 -11.25
C ILE A 51 17.60 4.98 -11.88
N ALA A 52 16.85 3.89 -11.73
CA ALA A 52 17.19 2.59 -12.28
C ALA A 52 17.29 2.63 -13.82
N ALA A 53 16.35 3.29 -14.50
CA ALA A 53 16.38 3.47 -15.95
C ALA A 53 17.59 4.27 -16.41
N ALA A 54 17.91 5.37 -15.72
CA ALA A 54 19.10 6.18 -16.01
C ALA A 54 20.40 5.37 -15.83
N GLN A 55 20.47 4.55 -14.77
CA GLN A 55 21.62 3.67 -14.53
C GLN A 55 21.72 2.56 -15.57
N GLN A 56 20.59 1.95 -15.95
CA GLN A 56 20.52 0.90 -16.97
C GLN A 56 20.98 1.40 -18.34
N ALA A 57 20.73 2.67 -18.67
CA ALA A 57 21.20 3.29 -19.91
C ALA A 57 22.74 3.41 -19.97
N VAL A 58 23.40 3.56 -18.82
CA VAL A 58 24.87 3.69 -18.73
C VAL A 58 25.54 2.34 -18.50
N THR A 59 24.92 1.46 -17.72
CA THR A 59 25.44 0.14 -17.36
C THR A 59 24.29 -0.87 -17.38
N PRO A 60 24.01 -1.48 -18.54
CA PRO A 60 22.94 -2.45 -18.66
C PRO A 60 23.17 -3.64 -17.75
N ALA A 61 22.22 -3.91 -16.85
CA ALA A 61 22.20 -5.13 -16.05
C ALA A 61 21.92 -6.36 -16.93
N ASP A 62 22.62 -7.46 -16.61
CA ASP A 62 22.41 -8.77 -17.22
C ASP A 62 21.13 -9.43 -16.65
N PRO A 63 20.12 -9.71 -17.49
CA PRO A 63 18.88 -10.34 -17.05
C PRO A 63 19.09 -11.66 -16.30
N ALA A 64 20.05 -12.50 -16.71
CA ALA A 64 20.30 -13.78 -16.05
C ALA A 64 20.79 -13.56 -14.61
N ARG A 65 21.67 -12.57 -14.40
CA ARG A 65 22.18 -12.22 -13.06
C ARG A 65 21.09 -11.63 -12.17
N VAL A 66 20.20 -10.80 -12.73
CA VAL A 66 19.07 -10.24 -11.97
C VAL A 66 18.13 -11.36 -11.52
N ARG A 67 17.84 -12.32 -12.39
CA ARG A 67 17.00 -13.48 -12.05
C ARG A 67 17.60 -14.32 -10.92
N VAL A 68 18.88 -14.68 -11.04
CA VAL A 68 19.61 -15.43 -10.00
C VAL A 68 19.65 -14.66 -8.69
N TRP A 69 19.83 -13.34 -8.74
CA TRP A 69 19.80 -12.51 -7.54
C TRP A 69 18.43 -12.55 -6.85
N LEU A 70 17.32 -12.49 -7.60
CA LEU A 70 15.96 -12.62 -7.05
C LEU A 70 15.73 -13.99 -6.40
N GLU A 71 16.15 -15.07 -7.08
CA GLU A 71 16.05 -16.44 -6.55
C GLU A 71 16.81 -16.61 -5.24
N ASN A 72 17.99 -15.99 -5.11
CA ASN A 72 18.80 -16.03 -3.89
C ASN A 72 18.30 -15.09 -2.78
N THR A 73 17.54 -14.06 -3.12
CA THR A 73 17.05 -13.06 -2.15
C THR A 73 15.67 -13.44 -1.61
N LEU A 74 14.83 -14.05 -2.44
CA LEU A 74 13.45 -14.42 -2.13
C LEU A 74 13.30 -15.95 -2.02
N THR A 75 14.28 -16.60 -1.38
CA THR A 75 14.42 -18.06 -1.33
C THR A 75 13.22 -18.81 -0.75
N GLU A 76 12.44 -18.15 0.12
CA GLU A 76 11.31 -18.75 0.82
C GLU A 76 9.96 -18.57 0.10
N ASP A 77 9.91 -17.74 -0.95
CA ASP A 77 8.69 -17.47 -1.70
C ASP A 77 8.95 -17.50 -3.22
N PRO A 78 8.86 -18.70 -3.83
CA PRO A 78 9.01 -18.87 -5.28
C PRO A 78 8.02 -18.03 -6.09
N GLU A 79 6.83 -17.75 -5.56
CA GLU A 79 5.88 -16.89 -6.26
C GLU A 79 6.30 -15.42 -6.22
N ALA A 80 6.90 -14.96 -5.11
CA ALA A 80 7.49 -13.62 -5.04
C ALA A 80 8.65 -13.45 -6.02
N VAL A 81 9.45 -14.49 -6.24
CA VAL A 81 10.48 -14.50 -7.30
C VAL A 81 9.81 -14.23 -8.66
N GLU A 82 8.75 -14.97 -9.00
CA GLU A 82 8.08 -14.79 -10.29
C GLU A 82 7.41 -13.43 -10.45
N ARG A 83 6.67 -12.97 -9.43
CA ARG A 83 6.05 -11.63 -9.44
C ARG A 83 7.11 -10.55 -9.60
N SER A 84 8.22 -10.65 -8.87
CA SER A 84 9.32 -9.68 -8.95
C SER A 84 10.03 -9.73 -10.30
N TRP A 85 10.18 -10.92 -10.88
CA TRP A 85 10.82 -11.10 -12.18
C TRP A 85 10.00 -10.49 -13.33
N VAL A 86 8.67 -10.59 -13.28
CA VAL A 86 7.80 -9.91 -14.26
C VAL A 86 8.05 -8.39 -14.23
N LEU A 87 8.16 -7.80 -13.05
CA LEU A 87 8.44 -6.37 -12.89
C LEU A 87 9.87 -6.01 -13.33
N ALA A 88 10.86 -6.83 -12.98
CA ALA A 88 12.25 -6.62 -13.37
C ALA A 88 12.42 -6.63 -14.89
N LYS A 89 11.74 -7.53 -15.61
CA LYS A 89 11.76 -7.55 -17.09
C LYS A 89 11.27 -6.24 -17.70
N ALA A 90 10.22 -5.62 -17.15
CA ALA A 90 9.73 -4.33 -17.62
C ALA A 90 10.74 -3.19 -17.41
N LEU A 91 11.66 -3.32 -16.47
CA LEU A 91 12.74 -2.35 -16.23
C LEU A 91 13.99 -2.63 -17.06
N LEU A 92 14.24 -3.90 -17.39
CA LEU A 92 15.38 -4.33 -18.21
C LEU A 92 15.14 -4.14 -19.70
N SER A 93 13.88 -4.17 -20.13
CA SER A 93 13.45 -3.87 -21.49
C SER A 93 12.84 -2.46 -21.51
N PRO A 94 13.62 -1.39 -21.75
CA PRO A 94 13.05 -0.10 -22.08
C PRO A 94 12.43 -0.21 -23.47
N GLU A 95 11.19 -0.71 -23.56
CA GLU A 95 10.40 -0.49 -24.76
C GLU A 95 10.20 1.02 -24.91
N VAL A 96 10.53 1.50 -26.10
CA VAL A 96 10.32 2.87 -26.60
C VAL A 96 8.85 3.23 -26.53
#